data_AF-A0A0R3MNE1-F1
#
_entry.id   AF-A0A0R3MNE1-F1
#
_cell.length_a   1.000
_cell.length_b   1.000
_cell.length_c   1.000
_cell.angle_alpha   90.00
_cell.angle_beta   90.00
_cell.angle_gamma   90.00
#
_symmetry.space_group_name_H-M   'P 1'
#
loop_
_entity.id
_entity.type
_entity.pdbx_description
1 polymer ?
#
loop_
_entity_poly.entity_id
_entity_poly.type
_entity_poly.pdbx_seq_one_letter_code
_entity_poly.pdbx_strand_id
1 'polypeptide(L)'
;MRSEPLLATDPPAPVKDVGELYAIASTQTQIAIQRYGKLAAQGDKTFEPVRCVFEVLSQREQDRAESIKDLCIAAIGRVPGPADLRWTPIDLVPSEELSDIGNSLLSTPYGAWALAVRHRERAFIFWTYVAALAEAKALRAAAENLAREALRDGNLLRRERRLAWRAERKRTAVEGSSAATELSMAALLESLLLKDIVWWSQDLPGPERKHLLSLIGTGSVDPVPEAEEAQSPRSETLEEIKHRALRRAEQLSSIYLDEADNAVDQPRLELAQQLAAHSIARLADLRAIAAAHR
;
A
#
# COMPACT_ATOMS: atom_id res chain seq x y z
N MET A 1 5.46 9.77 16.81
CA MET A 1 4.13 9.42 16.27
C MET A 1 3.44 10.69 15.79
N ARG A 2 3.52 10.99 14.50
CA ARG A 2 2.69 12.05 13.91
C ARG A 2 1.29 11.47 13.74
N SER A 3 0.35 11.92 14.56
CA SER A 3 -1.05 11.54 14.46
C SER A 3 -1.65 12.28 13.26
N GLU A 4 -1.52 11.71 12.07
CA GLU A 4 -2.29 12.20 10.92
C GLU A 4 -3.79 12.15 11.27
N PRO A 5 -4.55 13.23 11.06
CA PRO A 5 -5.97 13.23 11.31
C PRO A 5 -6.63 12.19 10.39
N LEU A 6 -7.36 11.24 10.98
CA LEU A 6 -8.02 10.16 10.24
C LEU A 6 -9.11 10.69 9.30
N LEU A 7 -9.68 11.86 9.59
CA LEU A 7 -10.46 12.62 8.62
C LEU A 7 -9.57 13.74 8.07
N ALA A 8 -9.28 13.69 6.77
CA ALA A 8 -8.47 14.71 6.10
C ALA A 8 -9.22 16.04 5.92
N THR A 9 -10.56 16.01 5.94
CA THR A 9 -11.44 17.18 5.77
C THR A 9 -12.74 16.98 6.55
N ASP A 10 -13.28 18.06 7.11
CA ASP A 10 -14.63 18.03 7.67
C ASP A 10 -15.65 18.00 6.53
N PRO A 11 -16.78 17.29 6.68
CA PRO A 11 -17.85 17.30 5.68
C PRO A 11 -18.32 18.74 5.41
N PRO A 12 -18.51 19.14 4.13
CA PRO A 12 -18.79 20.52 3.75
C PRO A 12 -20.14 21.02 4.28
N ALA A 13 -21.06 20.10 4.60
CA ALA A 13 -22.31 20.38 5.28
C ALA A 13 -22.77 19.15 6.09
N PRO A 14 -23.57 19.33 7.15
CA PRO A 14 -24.22 18.23 7.85
C PRO A 14 -25.15 17.43 6.92
N VAL A 15 -25.23 16.11 7.13
CA VAL A 15 -26.18 15.23 6.43
C VAL A 15 -27.60 15.59 6.86
N LYS A 16 -28.49 15.81 5.88
CA LYS A 16 -29.83 16.37 6.09
C LYS A 16 -30.85 15.30 6.42
N ASP A 17 -30.81 14.17 5.72
CA ASP A 17 -31.80 13.11 5.85
C ASP A 17 -31.22 11.71 5.65
N VAL A 18 -32.06 10.71 5.92
CA VAL A 18 -31.69 9.29 5.87
C VAL A 18 -31.40 8.83 4.43
N GLY A 19 -32.02 9.44 3.42
CA GLY A 19 -31.76 9.12 2.02
C GLY A 19 -30.35 9.55 1.61
N GLU A 20 -29.97 10.79 1.96
CA GLU A 20 -28.61 11.27 1.76
C GLU A 20 -27.58 10.41 2.51
N LEU A 21 -27.85 10.01 3.76
CA LEU A 21 -26.97 9.13 4.54
C LEU A 21 -26.66 7.82 3.78
N TYR A 22 -27.69 7.11 3.32
CA TYR A 22 -27.51 5.85 2.61
C TYR A 22 -26.92 6.03 1.21
N ALA A 23 -27.17 7.15 0.55
CA ALA A 23 -26.52 7.48 -0.72
C ALA A 23 -25.01 7.70 -0.54
N ILE A 24 -24.59 8.41 0.52
CA ILE A 24 -23.18 8.55 0.89
C ILE A 24 -22.59 7.17 1.18
N ALA A 25 -23.23 6.36 2.01
CA ALA A 25 -22.75 5.02 2.38
C ALA A 25 -22.59 4.12 1.14
N SER A 26 -23.59 4.10 0.26
CA SER A 26 -23.55 3.31 -0.98
C SER A 26 -22.42 3.76 -1.90
N THR A 27 -22.22 5.07 -2.04
CA THR A 27 -21.13 5.63 -2.86
C THR A 27 -19.75 5.23 -2.32
N GLN A 28 -19.54 5.33 -1.01
CA GLN A 28 -18.29 4.91 -0.37
C GLN A 28 -18.00 3.43 -0.60
N THR A 29 -19.01 2.59 -0.44
CA THR A 29 -18.87 1.15 -0.64
C THR A 29 -18.58 0.82 -2.11
N GLN A 30 -19.24 1.47 -3.07
CA GLN A 30 -18.94 1.27 -4.50
C GLN A 30 -17.51 1.67 -4.86
N ILE A 31 -17.03 2.80 -4.33
CA ILE A 31 -15.63 3.23 -4.49
C ILE A 31 -14.68 2.17 -3.93
N ALA A 32 -14.96 1.64 -2.74
CA ALA A 32 -14.14 0.60 -2.11
C ALA A 32 -14.12 -0.70 -2.95
N ILE A 33 -15.27 -1.17 -3.43
CA ILE A 33 -15.37 -2.34 -4.33
C ILE A 33 -14.52 -2.13 -5.58
N GLN A 34 -14.68 -0.98 -6.25
CA GLN A 34 -13.94 -0.68 -7.46
C GLN A 34 -12.43 -0.69 -7.21
N ARG A 35 -11.99 -0.03 -6.13
CA ARG A 35 -10.57 0.15 -5.84
C ARG A 35 -9.90 -1.14 -5.34
N TYR A 36 -10.52 -1.87 -4.43
CA TYR A 36 -10.03 -3.19 -4.02
C TYR A 36 -10.06 -4.20 -5.17
N GLY A 37 -11.13 -4.18 -5.99
CA GLY A 37 -11.24 -5.01 -7.18
C GLY A 37 -10.10 -4.79 -8.19
N LYS A 38 -9.66 -3.53 -8.38
CA LYS A 38 -8.49 -3.23 -9.22
C LYS A 38 -7.20 -3.89 -8.71
N LEU A 39 -6.97 -3.88 -7.40
CA LEU A 39 -5.79 -4.53 -6.80
C LEU A 39 -5.91 -6.07 -6.81
N ALA A 40 -7.11 -6.60 -6.58
CA ALA A 40 -7.40 -8.03 -6.67
C ALA A 40 -7.19 -8.60 -8.10
N ALA A 41 -7.31 -7.76 -9.13
CA ALA A 41 -7.11 -8.14 -10.53
C ALA A 41 -5.64 -8.03 -11.00
N GLN A 42 -4.70 -7.61 -10.16
CA GLN A 42 -3.28 -7.54 -10.54
C GLN A 42 -2.69 -8.94 -10.72
N GLY A 43 -1.98 -9.15 -11.84
CA GLY A 43 -1.51 -10.48 -12.27
C GLY A 43 -0.10 -10.88 -11.84
N ASP A 44 0.56 -10.12 -10.95
CA ASP A 44 1.91 -10.44 -10.48
C ASP A 44 1.88 -11.55 -9.42
N LYS A 45 2.57 -12.67 -9.68
CA LYS A 45 2.67 -13.81 -8.76
C LYS A 45 3.28 -13.43 -7.41
N THR A 46 4.17 -12.45 -7.36
CA THR A 46 4.79 -11.99 -6.11
C THR A 46 3.81 -11.19 -5.25
N PHE A 47 2.80 -10.58 -5.88
CA PHE A 47 1.70 -9.86 -5.24
C PHE A 47 0.56 -10.78 -4.79
N GLU A 48 0.57 -12.06 -5.18
CA GLU A 48 -0.50 -13.04 -4.91
C GLU A 48 -1.01 -13.03 -3.46
N PRO A 49 -0.17 -13.05 -2.41
CA PRO A 49 -0.67 -13.05 -1.04
C PRO A 49 -1.41 -11.76 -0.67
N VAL A 50 -1.01 -10.62 -1.23
CA VAL A 50 -1.65 -9.31 -1.04
C VAL A 50 -2.95 -9.25 -1.84
N ARG A 51 -2.93 -9.77 -3.08
CA ARG A 51 -4.09 -9.92 -3.95
C ARG A 51 -5.24 -10.65 -3.25
N CYS A 52 -4.97 -11.78 -2.60
CA CYS A 52 -5.97 -12.52 -1.83
C CYS A 52 -6.61 -11.69 -0.70
N VAL A 53 -5.86 -10.77 -0.08
CA VAL A 53 -6.44 -9.85 0.91
C VAL A 53 -7.46 -8.93 0.24
N PHE A 54 -7.11 -8.35 -0.91
CA PHE A 54 -8.01 -7.45 -1.65
C PHE A 54 -9.22 -8.15 -2.26
N GLU A 55 -9.12 -9.43 -2.63
CA GLU A 55 -10.28 -10.26 -3.00
C GLU A 55 -11.27 -10.36 -1.84
N VAL A 56 -10.78 -10.71 -0.65
CA VAL A 56 -11.62 -10.79 0.56
C VAL A 56 -12.22 -9.43 0.89
N LEU A 57 -11.45 -8.34 0.82
CA LEU A 57 -11.96 -7.00 1.06
C LEU A 57 -13.02 -6.58 0.04
N SER A 58 -12.81 -6.86 -1.25
CA SER A 58 -13.78 -6.58 -2.30
C SER A 58 -15.08 -7.33 -2.06
N GLN A 59 -15.03 -8.62 -1.73
CA GLN A 59 -16.24 -9.40 -1.42
C GLN A 59 -16.99 -8.82 -0.23
N ARG A 60 -16.29 -8.46 0.86
CA ARG A 60 -16.94 -7.86 2.04
C ARG A 60 -17.63 -6.54 1.73
N GLU A 61 -17.07 -5.72 0.85
CA GLU A 61 -17.71 -4.47 0.45
C GLU A 61 -18.90 -4.73 -0.50
N GLN A 62 -18.88 -5.79 -1.33
CA GLN A 62 -20.06 -6.21 -2.10
C GLN A 62 -21.21 -6.62 -1.17
N ASP A 63 -20.96 -7.47 -0.18
CA ASP A 63 -21.96 -7.89 0.82
C ASP A 63 -22.51 -6.68 1.59
N ARG A 64 -21.66 -5.68 1.85
CA ARG A 64 -22.06 -4.43 2.48
C ARG A 64 -22.96 -3.59 1.57
N ALA A 65 -22.66 -3.50 0.28
CA ALA A 65 -23.47 -2.74 -0.67
C ALA A 65 -24.91 -3.27 -0.72
N GLU A 66 -25.06 -4.59 -0.70
CA GLU A 66 -26.37 -5.26 -0.60
C GLU A 66 -27.06 -4.93 0.73
N SER A 67 -26.34 -5.05 1.85
CA SER A 67 -26.88 -4.71 3.17
C SER A 67 -27.35 -3.25 3.27
N ILE A 68 -26.58 -2.30 2.73
CA ILE A 68 -26.93 -0.87 2.69
C ILE A 68 -28.18 -0.65 1.85
N LYS A 69 -28.28 -1.33 0.70
CA LYS A 69 -29.46 -1.25 -0.17
C LYS A 69 -30.72 -1.71 0.56
N ASP A 70 -30.66 -2.86 1.24
CA ASP A 70 -31.79 -3.41 1.98
C ASP A 70 -32.22 -2.51 3.14
N LEU A 71 -31.25 -1.98 3.89
CA LEU A 71 -31.50 -1.02 4.98
C LEU A 71 -32.16 0.27 4.46
N CYS A 72 -31.71 0.78 3.31
CA CYS A 72 -32.29 1.96 2.69
C CYS A 72 -33.76 1.72 2.25
N ILE A 73 -34.03 0.57 1.60
CA ILE A 73 -35.39 0.19 1.22
C ILE A 73 -36.29 0.08 2.46
N ALA A 74 -35.80 -0.55 3.54
CA ALA A 74 -36.55 -0.66 4.78
C ALA A 74 -36.81 0.71 5.45
N ALA A 75 -35.89 1.66 5.32
CA ALA A 75 -36.00 2.97 5.97
C ALA A 75 -36.86 3.97 5.19
N ILE A 76 -36.76 4.00 3.85
CA ILE A 76 -37.38 5.04 3.00
C ILE A 76 -38.14 4.50 1.79
N GLY A 77 -38.24 3.17 1.63
CA GLY A 77 -39.03 2.53 0.56
C GLY A 77 -38.39 2.55 -0.82
N ARG A 78 -37.12 2.95 -0.96
CA ARG A 78 -36.40 3.00 -2.23
C ARG A 78 -34.91 2.71 -2.06
N VAL A 79 -34.23 2.42 -3.16
CA VAL A 79 -32.78 2.21 -3.19
C VAL A 79 -32.02 3.53 -3.01
N PRO A 80 -30.80 3.51 -2.45
CA PRO A 80 -29.94 4.70 -2.39
C PRO A 80 -29.65 5.21 -3.81
N GLY A 81 -29.82 6.50 -4.04
CA GLY A 81 -29.60 7.11 -5.36
C GLY A 81 -28.58 8.25 -5.31
N PRO A 82 -27.81 8.47 -6.40
CA PRO A 82 -26.88 9.60 -6.47
C PRO A 82 -27.60 10.96 -6.44
N ALA A 83 -28.89 11.00 -6.80
CA ALA A 83 -29.73 12.20 -6.72
C ALA A 83 -29.94 12.71 -5.27
N ASP A 84 -29.70 11.86 -4.27
CA ASP A 84 -29.80 12.25 -2.86
C ASP A 84 -28.51 12.91 -2.33
N LEU A 85 -27.42 12.89 -3.11
CA LEU A 85 -26.16 13.50 -2.74
C LEU A 85 -26.17 15.00 -3.05
N ARG A 86 -25.92 15.83 -2.04
CA ARG A 86 -25.78 17.29 -2.21
C ARG A 86 -24.34 17.75 -2.39
N TRP A 87 -23.39 16.90 -2.05
CA TRP A 87 -21.95 17.15 -2.11
C TRP A 87 -21.23 15.82 -2.29
N THR A 88 -20.00 15.88 -2.80
CA THR A 88 -19.20 14.69 -3.06
C THR A 88 -18.74 14.06 -1.73
N PRO A 89 -19.11 12.80 -1.45
CA PRO A 89 -18.70 12.11 -0.24
C PRO A 89 -17.18 12.15 -0.02
N ILE A 90 -16.76 12.34 1.24
CA ILE A 90 -15.34 12.31 1.62
C ILE A 90 -14.71 10.97 1.27
N ASP A 91 -13.49 10.97 0.73
CA ASP A 91 -12.82 9.72 0.38
C ASP A 91 -12.33 8.95 1.61
N LEU A 92 -13.01 7.85 1.96
CA LEU A 92 -12.62 6.99 3.08
C LEU A 92 -11.56 5.95 2.71
N VAL A 93 -11.31 5.75 1.42
CA VAL A 93 -10.42 4.71 0.87
C VAL A 93 -9.47 5.33 -0.16
N PRO A 94 -8.63 6.32 0.20
CA PRO A 94 -7.88 7.14 -0.74
C PRO A 94 -7.11 6.31 -1.77
N SER A 95 -7.19 6.71 -3.04
CA SER A 95 -6.52 5.98 -4.12
C SER A 95 -5.01 6.00 -3.99
N GLU A 96 -4.43 7.06 -3.41
CA GLU A 96 -2.99 7.20 -3.19
C GLU A 96 -2.44 6.08 -2.29
N GLU A 97 -3.03 5.89 -1.09
CA GLU A 97 -2.61 4.83 -0.17
C GLU A 97 -2.74 3.42 -0.78
N LEU A 98 -3.69 3.23 -1.69
CA LEU A 98 -3.84 1.97 -2.43
C LEU A 98 -2.84 1.82 -3.57
N SER A 99 -2.50 2.92 -4.25
CA SER A 99 -1.45 2.95 -5.27
C SER A 99 -0.09 2.66 -4.67
N ASP A 100 0.19 3.15 -3.47
CA ASP A 100 1.44 2.84 -2.75
C ASP A 100 1.59 1.34 -2.50
N ILE A 101 0.52 0.67 -2.04
CA ILE A 101 0.53 -0.78 -1.87
C ILE A 101 0.63 -1.51 -3.22
N GLY A 102 -0.14 -1.08 -4.22
CA GLY A 102 -0.16 -1.73 -5.54
C GLY A 102 1.14 -1.59 -6.34
N ASN A 103 1.96 -0.60 -6.04
CA ASN A 103 3.24 -0.34 -6.73
C ASN A 103 4.48 -0.80 -5.93
N SER A 104 4.29 -1.23 -4.68
CA SER A 104 5.36 -1.70 -3.82
C SER A 104 5.59 -3.20 -3.97
N LEU A 105 6.82 -3.60 -4.27
CA LEU A 105 7.25 -5.01 -4.28
C LEU A 105 7.57 -5.52 -2.87
N LEU A 106 7.48 -4.64 -1.86
CA LEU A 106 7.56 -4.96 -0.44
C LEU A 106 6.20 -5.03 0.24
N SER A 107 5.12 -4.80 -0.50
CA SER A 107 3.76 -4.94 0.01
C SER A 107 3.54 -6.31 0.62
N THR A 108 2.96 -6.32 1.82
CA THR A 108 2.66 -7.55 2.54
C THR A 108 1.17 -7.65 2.87
N PRO A 109 0.64 -8.86 3.08
CA PRO A 109 -0.72 -9.04 3.57
C PRO A 109 -0.97 -8.25 4.86
N TYR A 110 0.01 -8.18 5.77
CA TYR A 110 -0.09 -7.35 6.97
C TYR A 110 -0.34 -5.87 6.64
N GLY A 111 0.41 -5.31 5.67
CA GLY A 111 0.23 -3.93 5.20
C GLY A 111 -1.17 -3.69 4.62
N ALA A 112 -1.65 -4.59 3.76
CA ALA A 112 -2.99 -4.50 3.18
C ALA A 112 -4.11 -4.57 4.24
N TRP A 113 -3.99 -5.46 5.22
CA TRP A 113 -4.94 -5.51 6.34
C TRP A 113 -4.86 -4.26 7.23
N ALA A 114 -3.67 -3.72 7.47
CA ALA A 114 -3.50 -2.48 8.23
C ALA A 114 -4.17 -1.30 7.53
N LEU A 115 -4.03 -1.20 6.21
CA LEU A 115 -4.71 -0.20 5.40
C LEU A 115 -6.25 -0.34 5.53
N ALA A 116 -6.77 -1.56 5.38
CA ALA A 116 -8.21 -1.81 5.52
C ALA A 116 -8.73 -1.45 6.92
N VAL A 117 -7.95 -1.68 7.99
CA VAL A 117 -8.29 -1.24 9.35
C VAL A 117 -8.44 0.28 9.40
N ARG A 118 -7.48 1.04 8.84
CA ARG A 118 -7.56 2.51 8.77
C ARG A 118 -8.82 2.95 8.04
N HIS A 119 -9.17 2.33 6.91
CA HIS A 119 -10.42 2.63 6.18
C HIS A 119 -11.67 2.49 7.04
N ARG A 120 -11.76 1.43 7.85
CA ARG A 120 -12.91 1.24 8.76
C ARG A 120 -12.87 2.20 9.95
N GLU A 121 -11.69 2.57 10.43
CA GLU A 121 -11.54 3.61 11.46
C GLU A 121 -12.01 4.98 10.95
N ARG A 122 -11.63 5.36 9.72
CA ARG A 122 -12.15 6.57 9.05
C ARG A 122 -13.67 6.54 8.94
N ALA A 123 -14.23 5.42 8.49
CA ALA A 123 -15.68 5.25 8.39
C ALA A 123 -16.36 5.40 9.77
N PHE A 124 -15.81 4.80 10.83
CA PHE A 124 -16.35 4.95 12.18
C PHE A 124 -16.38 6.42 12.63
N ILE A 125 -15.28 7.15 12.44
CA ILE A 125 -15.20 8.56 12.83
C ILE A 125 -16.20 9.38 12.01
N PHE A 126 -16.29 9.14 10.70
CA PHE A 126 -17.26 9.80 9.84
C PHE A 126 -18.71 9.57 10.30
N TRP A 127 -19.11 8.32 10.55
CA TRP A 127 -20.48 8.01 10.95
C TRP A 127 -20.82 8.51 12.36
N THR A 128 -19.86 8.54 13.28
CA THR A 128 -20.05 9.14 14.61
C THR A 128 -20.19 10.65 14.55
N TYR A 129 -19.43 11.32 13.68
CA TYR A 129 -19.60 12.74 13.40
C TYR A 129 -21.01 13.04 12.84
N VAL A 130 -21.46 12.25 11.86
CA VAL A 130 -22.82 12.41 11.30
C VAL A 130 -23.89 12.17 12.37
N ALA A 131 -23.74 11.16 13.22
CA ALA A 131 -24.67 10.90 14.32
C ALA A 131 -24.72 12.07 15.32
N ALA A 132 -23.58 12.66 15.65
CA ALA A 132 -23.48 13.78 16.58
C ALA A 132 -24.19 15.04 16.07
N LEU A 133 -24.13 15.31 14.76
CA LEU A 133 -24.75 16.47 14.12
C LEU A 133 -26.19 16.23 13.66
N ALA A 134 -26.64 14.97 13.61
CA ALA A 134 -27.99 14.66 13.17
C ALA A 134 -29.03 15.23 14.15
N GLU A 135 -29.93 16.09 13.67
CA GLU A 135 -31.06 16.60 14.46
C GLU A 135 -32.16 15.53 14.59
N ALA A 136 -32.49 14.89 13.47
CA ALA A 136 -33.53 13.87 13.39
C ALA A 136 -33.10 12.55 14.06
N LYS A 137 -33.96 12.02 14.93
CA LYS A 137 -33.70 10.75 15.66
C LYS A 137 -33.45 9.57 14.73
N ALA A 138 -34.19 9.48 13.62
CA ALA A 138 -34.04 8.40 12.64
C ALA A 138 -32.67 8.45 11.94
N LEU A 139 -32.22 9.64 11.54
CA LEU A 139 -30.91 9.87 10.95
C LEU A 139 -29.79 9.51 11.94
N ARG A 140 -29.91 9.97 13.18
CA ARG A 140 -28.95 9.65 14.25
C ARG A 140 -28.83 8.15 14.46
N ALA A 141 -29.94 7.44 14.59
CA ALA A 141 -29.95 5.99 14.79
C ALA A 141 -29.35 5.23 13.58
N ALA A 142 -29.64 5.66 12.36
CA ALA A 142 -29.07 5.06 11.15
C ALA A 142 -27.55 5.28 11.08
N ALA A 143 -27.06 6.48 11.39
CA ALA A 143 -25.63 6.80 11.44
C ALA A 143 -24.91 6.01 12.56
N GLU A 144 -25.50 5.90 13.74
CA GLU A 144 -24.97 5.07 14.83
C GLU A 144 -24.86 3.59 14.46
N ASN A 145 -25.81 3.08 13.67
CA ASN A 145 -25.75 1.70 13.18
C ASN A 145 -24.57 1.50 12.23
N LEU A 146 -24.36 2.41 11.28
CA LEU A 146 -23.20 2.37 10.37
C LEU A 146 -21.87 2.51 11.14
N ALA A 147 -21.82 3.36 12.16
CA ALA A 147 -20.66 3.48 13.05
C ALA A 147 -20.37 2.16 13.79
N ARG A 148 -21.40 1.50 14.33
CA ARG A 148 -21.26 0.22 15.03
C ARG A 148 -20.79 -0.89 14.09
N GLU A 149 -21.28 -0.91 12.86
CA GLU A 149 -20.82 -1.83 11.82
C GLU A 149 -19.35 -1.62 11.48
N ALA A 150 -18.93 -0.35 11.31
CA ALA A 150 -17.53 0.00 11.08
C ALA A 150 -16.61 -0.47 12.22
N LEU A 151 -17.02 -0.32 13.49
CA LEU A 151 -16.29 -0.85 14.64
C LEU A 151 -16.18 -2.38 14.62
N ARG A 152 -17.31 -3.07 14.37
CA ARG A 152 -17.35 -4.54 14.31
C ARG A 152 -16.40 -5.06 13.24
N ASP A 153 -16.44 -4.47 12.05
CA ASP A 153 -15.52 -4.84 10.97
C ASP A 153 -14.08 -4.49 11.30
N GLY A 154 -13.80 -3.30 11.84
CA GLY A 154 -12.46 -2.92 12.28
C GLY A 154 -11.85 -3.95 13.23
N ASN A 155 -12.64 -4.51 14.16
CA ASN A 155 -12.18 -5.57 15.06
C ASN A 155 -11.83 -6.88 14.33
N LEU A 156 -12.64 -7.28 13.35
CA LEU A 156 -12.36 -8.45 12.51
C LEU A 156 -11.08 -8.24 11.69
N LEU A 157 -10.93 -7.09 11.05
CA LEU A 157 -9.75 -6.77 10.25
C LEU A 157 -8.48 -6.67 11.11
N ARG A 158 -8.56 -6.15 12.34
CA ARG A 158 -7.43 -6.16 13.28
C ARG A 158 -7.03 -7.58 13.66
N ARG A 159 -7.97 -8.52 13.74
CA ARG A 159 -7.65 -9.95 13.95
C ARG A 159 -6.89 -10.51 12.74
N GLU A 160 -7.38 -10.28 11.53
CA GLU A 160 -6.70 -10.76 10.31
C GLU A 160 -5.30 -10.15 10.16
N ARG A 161 -5.15 -8.86 10.44
CA ARG A 161 -3.84 -8.18 10.52
C ARG A 161 -2.88 -8.89 11.49
N ARG A 162 -3.33 -9.27 12.69
CA ARG A 162 -2.49 -9.99 13.66
C ARG A 162 -2.10 -11.38 13.17
N LEU A 163 -3.00 -12.08 12.46
CA LEU A 163 -2.71 -13.38 11.86
C LEU A 163 -1.67 -13.25 10.75
N ALA A 164 -1.81 -12.25 9.87
CA ALA A 164 -0.83 -11.94 8.84
C ALA A 164 0.56 -11.64 9.42
N TRP A 165 0.63 -10.81 10.46
CA TRP A 165 1.89 -10.52 11.16
C TRP A 165 2.58 -11.77 11.72
N ARG A 166 1.81 -12.68 12.35
CA ARG A 166 2.36 -13.96 12.85
C ARG A 166 2.85 -14.85 11.72
N ALA A 167 2.12 -14.90 10.60
CA ALA A 167 2.50 -15.67 9.43
C ALA A 167 3.78 -15.13 8.76
N GLU A 168 3.97 -13.81 8.76
CA GLU A 168 5.20 -13.16 8.31
C GLU A 168 6.37 -13.46 9.25
N ARG A 169 6.18 -13.33 10.57
CA ARG A 169 7.25 -13.66 11.54
C ARG A 169 7.65 -15.13 11.53
N LYS A 170 6.70 -16.03 11.30
CA LYS A 170 7.03 -17.45 11.16
C LYS A 170 7.89 -17.70 9.92
N ARG A 171 7.69 -16.96 8.84
CA ARG A 171 8.55 -17.02 7.64
C ARG A 171 9.94 -16.48 7.93
N THR A 172 10.04 -15.28 8.52
CA THR A 172 11.35 -14.67 8.83
C THR A 172 12.14 -15.42 9.90
N ALA A 173 11.49 -16.02 10.89
CA ALA A 173 12.15 -16.85 11.90
C ALA A 173 12.72 -18.16 11.32
N VAL A 174 12.15 -18.66 10.23
CA VAL A 174 12.69 -19.81 9.49
C VAL A 174 13.87 -19.38 8.60
N GLU A 175 13.92 -18.11 8.20
CA GLU A 175 14.96 -17.54 7.32
C GLU A 175 16.17 -16.95 8.08
N GLY A 176 16.03 -16.64 9.38
CA GLY A 176 17.12 -16.34 10.33
C GLY A 176 17.90 -15.03 10.09
N SER A 177 17.91 -14.09 11.04
CA SER A 177 18.94 -13.02 11.06
C SER A 177 19.12 -12.33 12.42
N SER A 178 20.40 -12.03 12.73
CA SER A 178 20.92 -11.24 13.86
C SER A 178 21.25 -9.81 13.41
N ALA A 179 21.17 -8.82 14.29
CA ALA A 179 21.31 -7.38 13.98
C ALA A 179 22.69 -6.93 13.44
N ALA A 180 23.77 -7.71 13.62
CA ALA A 180 25.08 -7.42 13.00
C ALA A 180 25.09 -7.62 11.46
N THR A 181 23.98 -8.11 10.91
CA THR A 181 23.82 -8.49 9.50
C THR A 181 23.31 -7.33 8.65
N GLU A 182 22.74 -6.25 9.21
CA GLU A 182 21.96 -5.26 8.42
C GLU A 182 22.81 -4.30 7.56
N LEU A 183 23.93 -3.77 8.09
CA LEU A 183 24.87 -2.97 7.28
C LEU A 183 25.60 -3.84 6.22
N SER A 184 25.91 -5.09 6.57
CA SER A 184 26.45 -6.09 5.63
C SER A 184 25.42 -6.46 4.56
N MET A 185 24.13 -6.49 4.94
CA MET A 185 23.01 -6.73 4.04
C MET A 185 22.79 -5.57 3.08
N ALA A 186 22.91 -4.31 3.53
CA ALA A 186 22.79 -3.14 2.66
C ALA A 186 23.90 -3.13 1.58
N ALA A 187 25.17 -3.33 1.98
CA ALA A 187 26.28 -3.41 1.02
C ALA A 187 26.14 -4.59 0.04
N LEU A 188 25.65 -5.73 0.53
CA LEU A 188 25.35 -6.89 -0.31
C LEU A 188 24.19 -6.59 -1.29
N LEU A 189 23.12 -5.96 -0.81
CA LEU A 189 21.97 -5.58 -1.64
C LEU A 189 22.36 -4.55 -2.70
N GLU A 190 23.23 -3.59 -2.38
CA GLU A 190 23.81 -2.66 -3.36
C GLU A 190 24.56 -3.43 -4.45
N SER A 191 25.49 -4.32 -4.06
CA SER A 191 26.25 -5.14 -5.01
C SER A 191 25.36 -6.01 -5.92
N LEU A 192 24.31 -6.60 -5.34
CA LEU A 192 23.35 -7.41 -6.05
C LEU A 192 22.45 -6.58 -6.98
N LEU A 193 22.04 -5.38 -6.56
CA LEU A 193 21.28 -4.46 -7.39
C LEU A 193 22.10 -4.01 -8.60
N LEU A 194 23.37 -3.64 -8.39
CA LEU A 194 24.29 -3.28 -9.48
C LEU A 194 24.39 -4.39 -10.52
N LYS A 195 24.52 -5.64 -10.07
CA LYS A 195 24.55 -6.81 -10.94
C LYS A 195 23.28 -6.96 -11.77
N ASP A 196 22.10 -6.79 -11.17
CA ASP A 196 20.83 -6.84 -11.90
C ASP A 196 20.67 -5.69 -12.89
N ILE A 197 21.10 -4.47 -12.54
CA ILE A 197 21.07 -3.30 -13.43
C ILE A 197 21.94 -3.55 -14.67
N VAL A 198 23.15 -4.11 -14.47
CA VAL A 198 24.05 -4.48 -15.58
C VAL A 198 23.38 -5.52 -16.48
N TRP A 199 22.78 -6.56 -15.90
CA TRP A 199 22.07 -7.58 -16.68
C TRP A 199 20.86 -7.03 -17.43
N TRP A 200 20.02 -6.22 -16.78
CA TRP A 200 18.89 -5.55 -17.44
C TRP A 200 19.37 -4.67 -18.60
N SER A 201 20.50 -3.98 -18.45
CA SER A 201 21.02 -3.08 -19.49
C SER A 201 21.40 -3.81 -20.81
N GLN A 202 21.67 -5.11 -20.77
CA GLN A 202 22.11 -5.88 -21.94
C GLN A 202 21.04 -5.95 -23.03
N ASP A 203 19.77 -5.94 -22.64
CA ASP A 203 18.63 -6.05 -23.57
C ASP A 203 18.04 -4.69 -23.97
N LEU A 204 18.61 -3.56 -23.50
CA LEU A 204 18.10 -2.21 -23.79
C LEU A 204 18.80 -1.50 -24.96
N PRO A 205 18.07 -0.65 -25.72
CA PRO A 205 18.61 0.28 -26.71
C PRO A 205 19.70 1.22 -26.15
N GLY A 206 20.62 1.67 -27.00
CA GLY A 206 21.78 2.50 -26.62
C GLY A 206 21.52 3.71 -25.70
N PRO A 207 20.52 4.58 -25.94
CA PRO A 207 20.26 5.73 -25.07
C PRO A 207 19.74 5.31 -23.69
N GLU A 208 18.84 4.32 -23.64
CA GLU A 208 18.24 3.82 -22.39
C GLU A 208 19.24 2.98 -21.58
N ARG A 209 20.06 2.17 -22.26
CA ARG A 209 21.20 1.47 -21.65
C ARG A 209 22.14 2.45 -20.95
N LYS A 210 22.49 3.56 -21.61
CA LYS A 210 23.36 4.60 -21.00
C LYS A 210 22.69 5.25 -19.79
N HIS A 211 21.39 5.53 -19.87
CA HIS A 211 20.64 6.08 -18.75
C HIS A 211 20.57 5.09 -17.57
N LEU A 212 20.21 3.84 -17.81
CA LEU A 212 20.14 2.80 -16.78
C LEU A 212 21.50 2.57 -16.10
N LEU A 213 22.60 2.52 -16.86
CA LEU A 213 23.95 2.38 -16.31
C LEU A 213 24.42 3.63 -15.54
N SER A 214 23.91 4.82 -15.88
CA SER A 214 24.23 6.05 -15.12
C SER A 214 23.70 6.03 -13.69
N LEU A 215 22.67 5.21 -13.41
CA LEU A 215 22.08 5.03 -12.08
C LEU A 215 22.98 4.28 -11.09
N ILE A 216 24.06 3.66 -11.58
CA ILE A 216 25.05 2.96 -10.75
C ILE A 216 25.92 3.94 -9.96
N GLY A 217 25.99 5.22 -10.38
CA GLY A 217 26.84 6.23 -9.78
C GLY A 217 28.34 5.98 -10.01
N THR A 218 29.15 7.03 -9.98
CA THR A 218 30.61 6.96 -10.10
C THR A 218 31.32 6.75 -8.76
N GLY A 219 30.56 6.45 -7.70
CA GLY A 219 31.04 6.34 -6.32
C GLY A 219 31.22 4.89 -5.87
N SER A 220 32.42 4.36 -6.09
CA SER A 220 33.03 3.22 -5.38
C SER A 220 32.38 1.83 -5.54
N VAL A 221 32.77 1.13 -6.61
CA VAL A 221 33.22 -0.26 -6.51
C VAL A 221 34.45 -0.40 -7.41
N ASP A 222 35.65 -0.50 -6.81
CA ASP A 222 36.80 -1.07 -7.50
C ASP A 222 36.37 -2.40 -8.12
N PRO A 223 36.81 -2.73 -9.35
CA PRO A 223 36.37 -3.94 -10.03
C PRO A 223 36.59 -5.14 -9.11
N VAL A 224 35.47 -5.76 -8.70
CA VAL A 224 35.49 -7.03 -7.97
C VAL A 224 36.34 -8.00 -8.80
N PRO A 225 37.41 -8.60 -8.26
CA PRO A 225 38.15 -9.62 -8.98
C PRO A 225 37.16 -10.72 -9.34
N GLU A 226 37.17 -11.14 -10.61
CA GLU A 226 36.30 -12.16 -11.17
C GLU A 226 36.24 -13.37 -10.23
N ALA A 227 35.24 -13.39 -9.34
CA ALA A 227 34.91 -14.54 -8.55
C ALA A 227 34.33 -15.52 -9.55
N GLU A 228 35.05 -16.63 -9.71
CA GLU A 228 34.77 -17.76 -10.60
C GLU A 228 33.28 -17.94 -10.83
N GLU A 229 32.93 -18.09 -12.11
CA GLU A 229 31.59 -18.36 -12.64
C GLU A 229 30.90 -19.46 -11.84
N ALA A 230 30.27 -19.09 -10.72
CA ALA A 230 29.24 -19.88 -10.08
C ALA A 230 28.07 -19.86 -11.06
N GLN A 231 28.04 -20.91 -11.90
CA GLN A 231 27.03 -21.22 -12.89
C GLN A 231 25.65 -20.80 -12.39
N SER A 232 25.17 -19.64 -12.86
CA SER A 232 23.79 -19.23 -12.59
C SER A 232 22.86 -20.13 -13.40
N PRO A 233 21.69 -20.51 -12.85
CA PRO A 233 20.71 -21.27 -13.58
C PRO A 233 20.25 -20.42 -14.77
N ARG A 234 20.69 -20.78 -15.97
CA ARG A 234 20.17 -20.26 -17.24
C ARG A 234 18.69 -20.62 -17.35
N SER A 235 17.81 -19.74 -16.88
CA SER A 235 16.41 -19.60 -17.35
C SER A 235 15.67 -18.39 -16.74
N GLU A 236 16.35 -17.38 -16.20
CA GLU A 236 15.64 -16.20 -15.70
C GLU A 236 15.22 -15.28 -16.86
N THR A 237 13.95 -14.88 -16.87
CA THR A 237 13.41 -13.95 -17.85
C THR A 237 13.83 -12.52 -17.54
N LEU A 238 13.91 -11.65 -18.55
CA LEU A 238 14.20 -10.23 -18.35
C LEU A 238 13.23 -9.56 -17.35
N GLU A 239 11.96 -9.98 -17.36
CA GLU A 239 10.97 -9.50 -16.40
C GLU A 239 11.33 -9.89 -14.96
N GLU A 240 11.79 -11.11 -14.70
CA GLU A 240 12.23 -11.52 -13.36
C GLU A 240 13.44 -10.70 -12.87
N ILE A 241 14.37 -10.36 -13.78
CA ILE A 241 15.52 -9.50 -13.47
C ILE A 241 15.05 -8.08 -13.11
N LYS A 242 14.14 -7.50 -13.90
CA LYS A 242 13.54 -6.18 -13.61
C LYS A 242 12.86 -6.15 -12.24
N HIS A 243 12.00 -7.14 -11.95
CA HIS A 243 11.28 -7.21 -10.68
C HIS A 243 12.25 -7.37 -9.51
N ARG A 244 13.31 -8.17 -9.66
CA ARG A 244 14.33 -8.32 -8.62
C ARG A 244 15.13 -7.05 -8.37
N ALA A 245 15.53 -6.34 -9.43
CA ALA A 245 16.22 -5.06 -9.33
C ALA A 245 15.35 -4.03 -8.58
N LEU A 246 14.09 -3.88 -9.00
CA LEU A 246 13.13 -2.97 -8.35
C LEU A 246 12.92 -3.33 -6.88
N ARG A 247 12.79 -4.62 -6.55
CA ARG A 247 12.62 -5.08 -5.17
C ARG A 247 13.83 -4.72 -4.31
N ARG A 248 15.05 -4.97 -4.80
CA ARG A 248 16.30 -4.65 -4.08
C ARG A 248 16.47 -3.15 -3.87
N ALA A 249 16.16 -2.34 -4.88
CA ALA A 249 16.18 -0.89 -4.77
C ALA A 249 15.18 -0.39 -3.71
N GLU A 250 13.99 -0.99 -3.65
CA GLU A 250 12.99 -0.67 -2.62
C GLU A 250 13.47 -1.07 -1.21
N GLN A 251 14.08 -2.25 -1.06
CA GLN A 251 14.68 -2.69 0.22
C GLN A 251 15.76 -1.73 0.70
N LEU A 252 16.67 -1.32 -0.19
CA LEU A 252 17.72 -0.35 0.12
C LEU A 252 17.15 0.99 0.57
N SER A 253 16.10 1.48 -0.11
CA SER A 253 15.44 2.72 0.30
C SER A 253 14.85 2.63 1.71
N SER A 254 14.22 1.50 2.06
CA SER A 254 13.69 1.26 3.41
C SER A 254 14.82 1.21 4.45
N ILE A 255 15.89 0.44 4.18
CA ILE A 255 17.02 0.31 5.11
C ILE A 255 17.66 1.66 5.42
N TYR A 256 17.88 2.51 4.42
CA TYR A 256 18.51 3.81 4.65
C TYR A 256 17.59 4.82 5.37
N LEU A 257 16.28 4.73 5.15
CA LEU A 257 15.31 5.52 5.92
C LEU A 257 15.26 5.06 7.38
N ASP A 258 15.24 3.75 7.62
CA ASP A 258 15.26 3.18 8.96
C ASP A 258 16.56 3.54 9.71
N GLU A 259 17.71 3.53 9.04
CA GLU A 259 19.00 3.97 9.63
C GLU A 259 18.96 5.47 9.97
N ALA A 260 18.37 6.31 9.11
CA ALA A 260 18.22 7.74 9.38
C ALA A 260 17.32 8.00 10.60
N ASP A 261 16.20 7.29 10.72
CA ASP A 261 15.27 7.42 11.84
C ASP A 261 15.88 6.96 13.18
N ASN A 262 16.83 6.00 13.13
CA ASN A 262 17.50 5.46 14.32
C ASN A 262 18.90 6.07 14.59
N ALA A 263 19.34 7.04 13.78
CA ALA A 263 20.66 7.63 13.91
C ALA A 263 20.83 8.35 15.25
N VAL A 264 21.88 7.98 15.99
CA VAL A 264 22.16 8.48 17.34
C VAL A 264 23.08 9.71 17.32
N ASP A 265 23.75 9.97 16.18
CA ASP A 265 24.63 11.12 15.99
C ASP A 265 24.38 11.82 14.64
N GLN A 266 24.77 13.09 14.57
CA GLN A 266 24.54 13.96 13.42
C GLN A 266 25.24 13.45 12.13
N PRO A 267 26.51 12.98 12.16
CA PRO A 267 27.17 12.49 10.96
C PRO A 267 26.51 11.25 10.35
N ARG A 268 26.04 10.30 11.18
CA ARG A 268 25.32 9.13 10.68
C ARG A 268 23.97 9.50 10.11
N LEU A 269 23.25 10.43 10.75
CA LEU A 269 21.98 10.94 10.24
C LEU A 269 22.16 11.54 8.84
N GLU A 270 23.15 12.42 8.68
CA GLU A 270 23.43 13.08 7.39
C GLU A 270 23.80 12.06 6.29
N LEU A 271 24.65 11.08 6.62
CA LEU A 271 25.02 10.02 5.69
C LEU A 271 23.81 9.16 5.30
N ALA A 272 23.00 8.72 6.27
CA ALA A 272 21.83 7.90 6.03
C ALA A 272 20.78 8.65 5.19
N GLN A 273 20.57 9.95 5.45
CA GLN A 273 19.70 10.80 4.64
C GLN A 273 20.20 10.96 3.20
N GLN A 274 21.51 11.11 2.97
CA GLN A 274 22.10 11.16 1.63
C GLN A 274 21.88 9.85 0.87
N LEU A 275 22.15 8.71 1.52
CA LEU A 275 21.95 7.38 0.94
C LEU A 275 20.47 7.11 0.65
N ALA A 276 19.57 7.49 1.56
CA ALA A 276 18.12 7.38 1.37
C ALA A 276 17.67 8.21 0.16
N ALA A 277 18.09 9.49 0.07
CA ALA A 277 17.75 10.35 -1.05
C ALA A 277 18.23 9.79 -2.40
N HIS A 278 19.46 9.28 -2.45
CA HIS A 278 20.01 8.64 -3.64
C HIS A 278 19.23 7.37 -4.02
N SER A 279 18.94 6.51 -3.04
CA SER A 279 18.21 5.26 -3.25
C SER A 279 16.78 5.50 -3.75
N ILE A 280 16.08 6.50 -3.20
CA ILE A 280 14.73 6.89 -3.63
C ILE A 280 14.75 7.42 -5.07
N ALA A 281 15.71 8.28 -5.42
CA ALA A 281 15.84 8.79 -6.80
C ALA A 281 16.09 7.64 -7.78
N ARG A 282 17.03 6.74 -7.46
CA ARG A 282 17.33 5.56 -8.27
C ARG A 282 16.12 4.64 -8.42
N LEU A 283 15.36 4.39 -7.35
CA LEU A 283 14.13 3.59 -7.41
C LEU A 283 13.09 4.24 -8.33
N ALA A 284 12.92 5.57 -8.27
CA ALA A 284 12.00 6.28 -9.15
C ALA A 284 12.40 6.14 -10.63
N ASP A 285 13.68 6.30 -10.95
CA ASP A 285 14.20 6.13 -12.31
C ASP A 285 14.04 4.69 -12.81
N LEU A 286 14.38 3.69 -11.99
CA LEU A 286 14.17 2.27 -12.34
C LEU A 286 12.69 1.97 -12.62
N ARG A 287 11.76 2.53 -11.82
CA ARG A 287 10.31 2.39 -12.06
C ARG A 287 9.89 3.04 -13.38
N ALA A 288 10.42 4.22 -13.70
CA ALA A 288 10.15 4.91 -14.96
C ALA A 288 10.62 4.11 -16.18
N ILE A 289 11.84 3.58 -16.12
CA ILE A 289 12.41 2.73 -17.20
C ILE A 289 11.59 1.43 -17.33
N ALA A 290 11.23 0.78 -16.23
CA ALA A 290 10.40 -0.44 -16.27
C ALA A 290 9.03 -0.19 -16.90
N ALA A 291 8.39 0.96 -16.62
CA ALA A 291 7.10 1.33 -17.17
C ALA A 291 7.15 1.62 -18.69
N ALA A 292 8.27 2.14 -19.19
CA ALA A 292 8.48 2.40 -20.62
C ALA A 292 8.63 1.12 -21.47
N HIS A 293 8.90 -0.03 -20.84
CA HIS A 293 9.16 -1.31 -21.49
C HIS A 293 8.17 -2.42 -21.09
N ARG A 294 6.91 -2.06 -20.83
CA ARG A 294 5.78 -3.00 -20.64
C ARG A 294 5.03 -3.25 -21.93
#